data_AF-A0A950ULN1-F1
#
_entry.id   AF-A0A950ULN1-F1
#
_cell.length_a   1.000
_cell.length_b   1.000
_cell.length_c   1.000
_cell.angle_alpha   90.00
_cell.angle_beta   90.00
_cell.angle_gamma   90.00
#
_symmetry.space_group_name_H-M   'P 1'
#
loop_
_entity.id
_entity.type
_entity.pdbx_description
1 polymer ?
#
loop_
_entity_poly.entity_id
_entity_poly.type
_entity_poly.pdbx_seq_one_letter_code
_entity_poly.pdbx_strand_id
1 'polypeptide(L)'
;IIFAALAIGIADRIRFRRDDDPLSRLAIVGALFALIYLVAVPVRNAALRPYVFDADRYAVALTGTPAGAVRALVREADQRMEEVCPEASALLFLSTAPGVGARVAAINHVASRCP
;
A
#
# COMPACT_ATOMS: atom_id res chain seq x y z
N ILE A 1 10.77 12.50 -1.58
CA ILE A 1 12.00 13.31 -1.38
C ILE A 1 13.13 12.48 -0.76
N ILE A 2 12.91 11.83 0.39
CA ILE A 2 13.95 11.01 1.07
C ILE A 2 14.47 9.85 0.21
N PHE A 3 13.58 9.11 -0.43
CA PHE A 3 13.94 7.99 -1.31
C PHE A 3 14.76 8.40 -2.54
N ALA A 4 14.45 9.57 -3.11
CA ALA A 4 15.23 10.15 -4.21
C ALA A 4 16.64 10.54 -3.75
N ALA A 5 16.75 11.17 -2.58
CA ALA A 5 18.04 11.53 -1.99
C ALA A 5 18.90 10.30 -1.66
N LEU A 6 18.27 9.19 -1.28
CA LEU A 6 18.96 7.93 -0.99
C LEU A 6 19.51 7.27 -2.27
N ALA A 7 18.73 7.23 -3.36
CA ALA A 7 19.22 6.77 -4.67
C ALA A 7 20.41 7.60 -5.16
N ILE A 8 20.29 8.93 -5.08
CA ILE A 8 21.34 9.86 -5.51
C ILE A 8 22.59 9.67 -4.63
N GLY A 9 22.44 9.57 -3.31
CA GLY A 9 23.56 9.37 -2.39
C GLY A 9 24.30 8.04 -2.59
N ILE A 10 23.59 6.96 -2.92
CA ILE A 10 24.20 5.66 -3.27
C ILE A 10 24.94 5.77 -4.60
N ALA A 11 24.33 6.37 -5.62
CA ALA A 11 24.95 6.57 -6.93
C ALA A 11 26.22 7.43 -6.84
N ASP A 12 26.23 8.44 -5.96
CA ASP A 12 27.37 9.35 -5.77
C ASP A 12 28.52 8.70 -4.97
N ARG A 13 28.20 7.77 -4.06
CA ARG A 13 29.18 6.97 -3.31
C ARG A 13 29.87 5.91 -4.15
N ILE A 14 29.19 5.39 -5.18
CA ILE A 14 29.79 4.50 -6.16
C ILE A 14 30.54 5.41 -7.14
N ARG A 15 31.82 5.71 -6.86
CA ARG A 15 32.70 6.48 -7.77
C ARG A 15 32.82 5.74 -9.11
N PHE A 16 31.86 5.95 -10.03
CA PHE A 16 31.94 5.46 -11.40
C PHE A 16 33.06 6.21 -12.11
N ARG A 17 33.94 5.45 -12.76
CA ARG A 17 35.10 5.97 -13.48
C ARG A 17 34.59 6.94 -14.55
N ARG A 18 35.32 8.03 -14.75
CA ARG A 18 34.92 9.23 -15.50
C ARG A 18 34.61 9.01 -17.00
N ASP A 19 34.67 7.76 -17.48
CA ASP A 19 34.50 7.36 -18.87
C ASP A 19 33.15 6.66 -19.16
N ASP A 20 32.28 6.47 -18.16
CA ASP A 20 30.92 5.96 -18.38
C ASP A 20 30.00 7.09 -18.87
N ASP A 21 29.47 6.95 -20.09
CA ASP A 21 28.58 7.89 -20.77
C ASP A 21 27.48 8.46 -19.84
N PRO A 22 27.10 9.75 -20.01
CA PRO A 22 26.07 10.38 -19.19
C PRO A 22 24.72 9.64 -19.25
N LEU A 23 24.46 8.93 -20.36
CA LEU A 23 23.30 8.06 -20.52
C LEU A 23 23.32 6.86 -19.55
N SER A 24 24.49 6.24 -19.34
CA SER A 24 24.67 5.10 -18.44
C SER A 24 24.43 5.50 -16.99
N ARG A 25 24.84 6.71 -16.58
CA ARG A 25 24.57 7.23 -15.24
C ARG A 25 23.07 7.44 -14.98
N LEU A 26 22.34 7.98 -15.97
CA LEU A 26 20.89 8.13 -15.89
C LEU A 26 20.17 6.78 -15.77
N ALA A 27 20.61 5.78 -16.54
CA ALA A 27 20.05 4.43 -16.47
C ALA A 27 20.27 3.80 -15.07
N ILE A 28 21.45 3.98 -14.47
CA ILE A 28 21.76 3.46 -13.13
C ILE A 28 20.94 4.16 -12.05
N VAL A 29 20.81 5.50 -12.12
CA VAL A 29 19.97 6.25 -11.18
C VAL A 29 18.50 5.83 -11.31
N GLY A 30 18.01 5.65 -12.54
CA GLY A 30 16.67 5.13 -12.80
C GLY A 30 16.46 3.73 -12.23
N ALA A 31 17.44 2.83 -12.40
CA ALA A 31 17.39 1.47 -11.85
C ALA A 31 17.39 1.48 -10.32
N LEU A 32 18.23 2.31 -9.68
CA LEU A 32 18.21 2.52 -8.23
C LEU A 32 16.86 3.06 -7.75
N PHE A 33 16.28 4.01 -8.48
CA PHE A 33 14.97 4.55 -8.16
C PHE A 33 13.87 3.50 -8.25
N ALA A 34 13.92 2.64 -9.27
CA ALA A 34 12.99 1.51 -9.42
C ALA A 34 13.12 0.50 -8.28
N LEU A 35 14.35 0.15 -7.86
CA LEU A 35 14.58 -0.72 -6.71
C LEU A 35 14.03 -0.13 -5.41
N ILE A 36 14.26 1.16 -5.19
CA ILE A 36 13.71 1.84 -4.03
C ILE A 36 12.18 1.86 -4.10
N TYR A 37 11.59 2.09 -5.27
CA TYR A 37 10.15 2.09 -5.46
C TYR A 37 9.52 0.73 -5.12
N LEU A 38 10.17 -0.37 -5.53
CA LEU A 38 9.72 -1.73 -5.21
C LEU A 38 9.63 -2.00 -3.71
N VAL A 39 10.44 -1.33 -2.88
CA VAL A 39 10.37 -1.46 -1.41
C VAL A 39 9.47 -0.40 -0.79
N ALA A 40 9.53 0.83 -1.29
CA ALA A 40 8.81 1.97 -0.72
C ALA A 40 7.30 1.84 -0.85
N VAL A 41 6.81 1.30 -1.97
CA VAL A 41 5.37 1.09 -2.20
C VAL A 41 4.73 0.16 -1.18
N PRO A 42 5.20 -1.09 -0.99
CA PRO A 42 4.58 -1.97 0.00
C PRO A 42 4.68 -1.43 1.42
N VAL A 43 5.79 -0.76 1.77
CA VAL A 43 5.94 -0.10 3.08
C VAL A 43 4.91 1.01 3.27
N ARG A 44 4.75 1.89 2.28
CA ARG A 44 3.75 2.96 2.32
C ARG A 44 2.34 2.39 2.42
N ASN A 45 2.01 1.40 1.60
CA ASN A 45 0.69 0.78 1.60
C ASN A 45 0.40 0.11 2.94
N ALA A 46 1.36 -0.65 3.50
CA ALA A 46 1.23 -1.24 4.83
C ALA A 46 1.05 -0.20 5.94
N ALA A 47 1.76 0.94 5.88
CA ALA A 47 1.62 2.02 6.85
C ALA A 47 0.26 2.73 6.79
N LEU A 48 -0.44 2.68 5.65
CA LEU A 48 -1.76 3.31 5.49
C LEU A 48 -2.92 2.42 5.93
N ARG A 49 -2.76 1.09 5.88
CA ARG A 49 -3.83 0.13 6.23
C ARG A 49 -4.44 0.33 7.64
N PRO A 50 -3.67 0.64 8.70
CA PRO A 50 -4.24 0.86 10.04
C PRO A 50 -5.30 1.95 10.07
N TYR A 51 -5.12 3.04 9.32
CA TYR A 51 -6.08 4.15 9.27
C TYR A 51 -7.44 3.72 8.69
N VAL A 52 -7.45 2.74 7.80
CA VAL A 52 -8.70 2.17 7.26
C VAL A 52 -9.45 1.40 8.35
N PHE A 53 -8.74 0.59 9.15
CA PHE A 53 -9.37 -0.13 10.26
C PHE A 53 -9.84 0.82 11.38
N ASP A 54 -9.12 1.91 11.62
CA ASP A 54 -9.56 2.95 12.56
C ASP A 54 -10.83 3.65 12.06
N ALA A 55 -10.92 3.94 10.76
CA ALA A 55 -12.13 4.46 10.13
C ALA A 55 -13.31 3.47 10.24
N ASP A 56 -13.07 2.16 10.09
CA ASP A 56 -14.10 1.13 10.26
C ASP A 56 -14.64 1.10 11.71
N ARG A 57 -13.76 1.24 12.72
CA ARG A 57 -14.19 1.36 14.11
C ARG A 57 -15.05 2.61 14.35
N TYR A 58 -14.67 3.73 13.74
CA TYR A 58 -15.47 4.95 13.80
C TYR A 58 -16.83 4.77 13.11
N ALA A 59 -16.88 4.06 11.99
CA ALA A 59 -18.13 3.74 11.31
C ALA A 59 -19.06 2.89 12.19
N VAL A 60 -18.53 1.91 12.93
CA VAL A 60 -19.31 1.15 13.92
C VAL A 60 -19.86 2.04 15.03
N ALA A 61 -19.05 2.97 15.53
CA ALA A 61 -19.49 3.93 16.54
C ALA A 61 -20.62 4.84 16.02
N LEU A 62 -20.55 5.25 14.73
CA LEU A 62 -21.55 6.09 14.09
C LEU A 62 -22.87 5.36 13.81
N THR A 63 -22.81 4.10 13.36
CA THR A 63 -24.01 3.29 13.06
C THR A 63 -24.65 2.68 14.31
N GLY A 64 -23.96 2.73 15.45
CA GLY A 64 -24.37 2.13 16.71
C GLY A 64 -24.42 0.60 16.70
N THR A 65 -24.14 -0.03 15.56
CA THR A 65 -24.17 -1.50 15.39
C THR A 65 -23.15 -1.96 14.35
N PRO A 66 -22.46 -3.09 14.59
CA PRO A 66 -21.50 -3.65 13.63
C PRO A 66 -22.17 -4.08 12.32
N ALA A 67 -23.40 -4.63 12.40
CA ALA A 67 -24.17 -5.03 11.22
C ALA A 67 -24.58 -3.83 10.33
N GLY A 68 -24.76 -2.64 10.91
CA GLY A 68 -24.99 -1.41 10.17
C GLY A 68 -23.74 -0.96 9.41
N ALA A 69 -22.59 -0.98 10.08
CA ALA A 69 -21.30 -0.62 9.47
C ALA A 69 -20.92 -1.57 8.33
N VAL A 70 -21.11 -2.89 8.51
CA VAL A 70 -20.87 -3.88 7.45
C VAL A 70 -21.77 -3.64 6.23
N ARG A 71 -23.06 -3.34 6.43
CA ARG A 71 -23.98 -3.04 5.32
C ARG A 71 -23.57 -1.78 4.55
N ALA A 72 -23.15 -0.74 5.26
CA ALA A 72 -22.65 0.49 4.63
C ALA A 72 -21.35 0.22 3.84
N LEU A 73 -20.41 -0.49 4.45
CA LEU A 73 -19.14 -0.89 3.83
C LEU A 73 -19.36 -1.70 2.55
N VAL A 74 -20.21 -2.73 2.60
CA VAL A 74 -20.49 -3.59 1.43
C VAL A 74 -21.16 -2.79 0.32
N ARG A 75 -22.05 -1.85 0.66
CA ARG A 75 -22.69 -0.98 -0.33
C ARG A 75 -21.71 -0.01 -0.98
N GLU A 76 -20.79 0.56 -0.21
CA GLU A 76 -19.72 1.42 -0.74
C GLU A 76 -18.75 0.63 -1.63
N ALA A 77 -18.35 -0.56 -1.17
CA ALA A 77 -17.48 -1.47 -1.91
C ALA A 77 -18.09 -1.89 -3.25
N ASP A 78 -19.38 -2.22 -3.27
CA ASP A 78 -20.12 -2.56 -4.49
C ASP A 78 -20.13 -1.38 -5.49
N GLN A 79 -20.38 -0.16 -5.00
CA GLN A 79 -20.36 1.05 -5.84
C GLN A 79 -18.98 1.36 -6.42
N ARG A 80 -17.91 1.02 -5.71
CA ARG A 80 -16.52 1.22 -6.14
C ARG A 80 -15.90 0.01 -6.83
N MET A 81 -16.66 -1.10 -6.95
CA MET A 81 -16.17 -2.37 -7.48
C MET A 81 -14.89 -2.83 -6.76
N GLU A 82 -14.86 -2.71 -5.42
CA GLU A 82 -13.72 -3.14 -4.61
C GLU A 82 -13.67 -4.67 -4.49
N GLU A 83 -12.47 -5.23 -4.58
CA GLU A 83 -12.27 -6.67 -4.44
C GLU A 83 -12.47 -7.14 -2.99
N VAL A 84 -13.16 -8.27 -2.83
CA VAL A 84 -13.46 -8.85 -1.51
C VAL A 84 -12.21 -9.44 -0.86
N CYS A 85 -11.47 -10.26 -1.61
CA CYS A 85 -10.19 -10.84 -1.21
C CYS A 85 -9.18 -10.64 -2.35
N PRO A 86 -8.53 -9.47 -2.44
CA PRO A 86 -7.48 -9.22 -3.42
C PRO A 86 -6.29 -10.17 -3.22
N GLU A 87 -5.57 -10.49 -4.30
CA GLU A 87 -4.33 -11.27 -4.21
C GLU A 87 -3.25 -10.53 -3.40
N ALA A 88 -2.34 -11.28 -2.78
CA ALA A 88 -1.28 -10.71 -1.94
C ALA A 88 -0.38 -9.71 -2.70
N SER A 89 -0.11 -9.98 -3.98
CA SER A 89 0.63 -9.09 -4.87
C SER A 89 -0.08 -7.74 -5.07
N ALA A 90 -1.38 -7.78 -5.32
CA ALA A 90 -2.22 -6.60 -5.47
C ALA A 90 -2.29 -5.81 -4.15
N LEU A 91 -2.42 -6.50 -3.01
CA LEU A 91 -2.36 -5.86 -1.69
C LEU A 91 -1.05 -5.13 -1.46
N LEU A 92 0.09 -5.73 -1.83
CA LEU A 92 1.40 -5.13 -1.61
C LEU A 92 1.63 -3.91 -2.49
N PHE A 93 1.37 -4.01 -3.79
CA PHE A 93 1.80 -3.00 -4.75
C PHE A 93 0.70 -2.05 -5.23
N LEU A 94 -0.54 -2.52 -5.30
CA LEU A 94 -1.62 -1.81 -5.99
C LEU A 94 -2.65 -1.22 -5.02
N SER A 95 -2.92 -1.89 -3.91
CA SER A 95 -3.94 -1.46 -2.95
C SER A 95 -3.35 -0.78 -1.72
N THR A 96 -3.90 0.39 -1.39
CA THR A 96 -3.64 1.07 -0.12
C THR A 96 -4.59 0.63 0.99
N ALA A 97 -5.70 -0.02 0.64
CA ALA A 97 -6.71 -0.50 1.56
C ALA A 97 -6.70 -2.04 1.66
N PRO A 98 -6.98 -2.61 2.84
CA PRO A 98 -7.26 -4.04 2.96
C PRO A 98 -8.56 -4.39 2.21
N GLY A 99 -8.65 -5.63 1.70
CA GLY A 99 -9.86 -6.11 1.03
C GLY A 99 -11.10 -6.07 1.92
N VAL A 100 -12.27 -5.98 1.29
CA VAL A 100 -13.56 -5.84 2.00
C VAL A 100 -13.75 -6.99 2.99
N GLY A 101 -13.36 -8.22 2.64
CA GLY A 101 -13.47 -9.38 3.51
C GLY A 101 -12.64 -9.27 4.79
N ALA A 102 -11.42 -8.72 4.70
CA ALA A 102 -10.57 -8.48 5.87
C ALA A 102 -11.14 -7.39 6.79
N ARG A 103 -11.73 -6.34 6.21
CA ARG A 103 -12.41 -5.26 6.96
C ARG A 103 -13.66 -5.76 7.67
N VAL A 104 -14.51 -6.54 6.99
CA VAL A 104 -15.68 -7.18 7.58
C VAL A 104 -15.28 -8.14 8.71
N ALA A 105 -14.20 -8.91 8.54
CA ALA A 105 -13.68 -9.78 9.59
C ALA A 105 -13.21 -8.97 10.81
N ALA A 106 -12.50 -7.86 10.58
CA ALA A 106 -12.04 -6.97 11.63
C ALA A 106 -13.21 -6.32 12.41
N ILE A 107 -14.25 -5.85 11.72
CA ILE A 107 -15.47 -5.28 12.34
C ILE A 107 -16.18 -6.31 13.22
N ASN A 108 -16.21 -7.57 12.80
CA ASN A 108 -16.85 -8.66 13.54
C ASN A 108 -15.92 -9.32 14.58
N HIS A 109 -14.67 -8.85 14.71
CA HIS A 109 -13.66 -9.44 15.60
C HIS A 109 -13.40 -10.93 15.35
N VAL A 110 -13.43 -11.34 14.07
CA VAL A 110 -13.12 -12.71 13.64
C VAL A 110 -11.86 -12.74 12.79
N ALA A 111 -11.17 -13.88 12.75
CA ALA A 111 -10.00 -14.05 11.90
C ALA A 111 -10.37 -13.91 10.41
N SER A 112 -9.61 -13.12 9.65
CA SER A 112 -9.79 -13.01 8.21
C SER A 112 -9.37 -14.30 7.51
N ARG A 113 -10.17 -14.75 6.54
CA ARG A 113 -9.83 -15.86 5.64
C ARG A 113 -9.27 -15.38 4.29
N CYS A 114 -9.19 -14.07 4.07
CA CYS A 114 -8.51 -13.49 2.93
C CYS A 114 -6.98 -13.44 3.19
N PRO A 115 -6.15 -13.51 2.13
CA PRO A 115 -4.70 -13.40 2.21
C PRO A 115 -4.20 -12.00 2.65
#